data_AF-A0A6A6RP56-F1
#
_entry.id   AF-A0A6A6RP56-F1
#
_cell.length_a   1.000
_cell.length_b   1.000
_cell.length_c   1.000
_cell.angle_alpha   90.00
_cell.angle_beta   90.00
_cell.angle_gamma   90.00
#
_symmetry.space_group_name_H-M   'P 1'
#
loop_
_entity.id
_entity.type
_entity.pdbx_description
1 polymer ?
#
loop_
_entity_poly.entity_id
_entity_poly.type
_entity_poly.pdbx_seq_one_letter_code
_entity_poly.pdbx_strand_id
1 'polypeptide(L)'
;MSSLVGLSRNMAKNANIVSKYLYAHRLLQLSFDSDGLSVVITGDAPQKILKVQQNLISAALQIFQLVIEPSEFPPYLATGFHYIASLEWLCQYNIFHLVPLYDAISYAYLAAVSGIPEQRIKSLIRMAMTNALFREEPEGKHVSHSTTSSIIAKNPDVYNYATYMCARYAPIAMHMAAAHKRRGPGSMRTHETGYNKAFKTDTPFLDHLGRDKVFMSKFSTYMNHVKNSSGLNLRHLMAGFACQCFSDDLLVVDMSSSV
;
A
#
# COMPACT_ATOMS: atom_id res chain seq x y z
N MET A 1 8.73 8.15 -28.49
CA MET A 1 8.46 8.82 -27.21
C MET A 1 7.05 9.40 -27.24
N SER A 2 6.23 9.14 -26.22
CA SER A 2 4.88 9.68 -26.13
C SER A 2 4.93 11.16 -25.73
N SER A 3 4.33 12.06 -26.50
CA SER A 3 4.23 13.49 -26.14
C SER A 3 3.26 13.70 -24.97
N LEU A 4 3.39 14.83 -24.25
CA LEU A 4 2.43 15.22 -23.18
C LEU A 4 0.98 15.21 -23.66
N VAL A 5 0.74 15.72 -24.88
CA VAL A 5 -0.58 15.70 -25.52
C VAL A 5 -1.05 14.26 -25.79
N GLY A 6 -0.16 13.39 -26.24
CA GLY A 6 -0.45 11.97 -26.45
C GLY A 6 -0.84 11.26 -25.14
N LEU A 7 -0.10 11.50 -24.06
CA LEU A 7 -0.39 10.96 -22.74
C LEU A 7 -1.73 11.48 -22.18
N SER A 8 -2.01 12.78 -22.32
CA SER A 8 -3.28 13.38 -21.89
C SER A 8 -4.48 12.77 -22.62
N ARG A 9 -4.40 12.60 -23.95
CA ARG A 9 -5.46 11.91 -24.72
C ARG A 9 -5.63 10.46 -24.28
N ASN A 10 -4.53 9.75 -24.00
CA ASN A 10 -4.57 8.38 -23.51
C ASN A 10 -5.24 8.30 -22.12
N MET A 11 -4.90 9.23 -21.22
CA MET A 11 -5.50 9.36 -19.90
C MET A 11 -7.01 9.59 -20.00
N ALA A 12 -7.44 10.59 -20.78
CA ALA A 12 -8.86 10.89 -21.00
C ALA A 12 -9.64 9.70 -21.59
N LYS A 13 -9.05 9.02 -22.59
CA LYS A 13 -9.64 7.83 -23.22
C LYS A 13 -9.85 6.70 -22.20
N ASN A 14 -8.82 6.36 -21.41
CA ASN A 14 -8.92 5.27 -20.44
C ASN A 14 -9.86 5.62 -19.27
N ALA A 15 -9.84 6.87 -18.80
CA ALA A 15 -10.76 7.36 -17.76
C ALA A 15 -12.22 7.22 -18.20
N ASN A 16 -12.53 7.56 -19.46
CA ASN A 16 -13.88 7.40 -20.01
C ASN A 16 -14.31 5.92 -20.06
N ILE A 17 -13.41 5.01 -20.46
CA ILE A 17 -13.70 3.57 -20.46
C ILE A 17 -13.97 3.05 -19.05
N VAL A 18 -13.16 3.46 -18.07
CA VAL A 18 -13.35 3.11 -16.65
C VAL A 18 -14.70 3.62 -16.14
N SER A 19 -15.01 4.89 -16.34
CA SER A 19 -16.27 5.48 -15.87
C SER A 19 -17.50 4.81 -16.51
N LYS A 20 -17.45 4.53 -17.83
CA LYS A 20 -18.51 3.77 -18.52
C LYS A 20 -18.68 2.36 -17.96
N TYR A 21 -17.58 1.67 -17.65
CA TYR A 21 -17.63 0.34 -17.06
C TYR A 21 -18.31 0.38 -15.68
N LEU A 22 -17.89 1.32 -14.82
CA LEU A 22 -18.49 1.50 -13.49
C LEU A 22 -20.00 1.79 -13.59
N TYR A 23 -20.40 2.68 -14.51
CA TYR A 23 -21.80 3.00 -14.75
C TYR A 23 -22.60 1.78 -15.21
N ALA A 24 -22.10 1.05 -16.21
CA ALA A 24 -22.78 -0.13 -16.77
C ALA A 24 -22.98 -1.26 -15.74
N HIS A 25 -22.09 -1.37 -14.75
CA HIS A 25 -22.14 -2.40 -13.71
C HIS A 25 -22.74 -1.88 -12.40
N ARG A 26 -23.32 -0.67 -12.40
CA ARG A 26 -23.93 -0.03 -11.21
C ARG A 26 -22.96 0.06 -10.02
N LEU A 27 -21.67 0.22 -10.32
CA LEU A 27 -20.63 0.45 -9.32
C LEU A 27 -20.56 1.95 -8.99
N LEU A 28 -20.18 2.27 -7.75
CA LEU A 28 -19.98 3.65 -7.33
C LEU A 28 -18.92 4.32 -8.19
N GLN A 29 -19.19 5.56 -8.59
CA GLN A 29 -18.24 6.36 -9.35
C GLN A 29 -17.08 6.76 -8.44
N LEU A 30 -15.88 6.77 -9.02
CA LEU A 30 -14.68 7.20 -8.32
C LEU A 30 -14.78 8.70 -8.06
N SER A 31 -14.94 9.07 -6.79
CA SER A 31 -14.98 10.46 -6.36
C SER A 31 -14.25 10.63 -5.04
N PHE A 32 -13.58 11.77 -4.90
CA PHE A 32 -13.08 12.23 -3.62
C PHE A 32 -14.20 12.65 -2.68
N ASP A 33 -15.49 12.56 -3.00
CA ASP A 33 -16.58 12.84 -2.04
C ASP A 33 -17.42 11.59 -1.72
N SER A 34 -17.02 10.43 -2.26
CA SER A 34 -17.78 9.20 -2.04
C SER A 34 -17.58 8.68 -0.61
N ASP A 35 -18.70 8.56 0.11
CA ASP A 35 -18.78 7.99 1.46
C ASP A 35 -18.27 6.55 1.48
N GLY A 36 -17.03 6.35 1.91
CA GLY A 36 -16.46 5.10 2.46
C GLY A 36 -16.61 3.78 1.67
N LEU A 37 -17.25 3.78 0.50
CA LEU A 37 -17.74 2.62 -0.24
C LEU A 37 -17.21 2.58 -1.67
N SER A 38 -16.21 3.38 -2.01
CA SER A 38 -15.57 3.33 -3.33
C SER A 38 -14.95 1.95 -3.56
N VAL A 39 -15.73 1.06 -4.16
CA VAL A 39 -15.27 -0.20 -4.73
C VAL A 39 -14.40 0.16 -5.92
N VAL A 40 -13.09 -0.05 -5.74
CA VAL A 40 -12.12 -0.06 -6.83
C VAL A 40 -12.48 -1.23 -7.75
N ILE A 41 -12.32 -1.06 -9.07
CA ILE A 41 -12.34 -2.17 -10.05
C ILE A 41 -11.60 -3.36 -9.41
N THR A 42 -12.37 -4.37 -9.01
CA THR A 42 -11.81 -5.49 -8.26
C THR A 42 -10.95 -6.34 -9.17
N GLY A 43 -10.15 -7.22 -8.59
CA GLY A 43 -9.39 -8.19 -9.36
C GLY A 43 -10.29 -8.90 -10.39
N ASP A 44 -11.54 -9.20 -10.06
CA ASP A 44 -12.45 -9.99 -10.89
C ASP A 44 -13.01 -9.25 -12.12
N ALA A 45 -12.67 -7.97 -12.29
CA ALA A 45 -13.02 -7.25 -13.50
C ALA A 45 -12.37 -7.90 -14.75
N PRO A 46 -13.01 -7.79 -15.93
CA PRO A 46 -12.46 -8.32 -17.16
C PRO A 46 -11.02 -7.81 -17.41
N GLN A 47 -10.14 -8.67 -17.90
CA GLN A 47 -8.72 -8.34 -18.13
C GLN A 47 -8.52 -7.07 -18.98
N LYS A 48 -9.43 -6.83 -19.93
CA LYS A 48 -9.46 -5.60 -20.74
C LYS A 48 -9.63 -4.34 -19.88
N ILE A 49 -10.48 -4.38 -18.85
CA ILE A 49 -10.74 -3.27 -17.94
C ILE A 49 -9.55 -3.07 -16.99
N LEU A 50 -8.97 -4.16 -16.46
CA LEU A 50 -7.74 -4.08 -15.66
C LEU A 50 -6.59 -3.44 -16.44
N LYS A 51 -6.41 -3.82 -17.71
CA LYS A 51 -5.40 -3.21 -18.60
C LYS A 51 -5.66 -1.73 -18.85
N VAL A 52 -6.92 -1.33 -19.02
CA VAL A 52 -7.31 0.09 -19.16
C VAL A 52 -6.99 0.86 -17.88
N GLN A 53 -7.28 0.30 -16.70
CA GLN A 53 -6.95 0.90 -15.41
C GLN A 53 -5.42 1.07 -15.25
N GLN A 54 -4.63 0.05 -15.59
CA GLN A 54 -3.17 0.14 -15.57
C GLN A 54 -2.63 1.19 -16.54
N ASN A 55 -3.18 1.27 -17.76
CA ASN A 55 -2.80 2.31 -18.72
C ASN A 55 -3.14 3.71 -18.24
N LEU A 56 -4.27 3.87 -17.53
CA LEU A 56 -4.66 5.14 -16.92
C LEU A 56 -3.66 5.58 -15.85
N ILE A 57 -3.33 4.69 -14.92
CA ILE A 57 -2.34 4.93 -13.86
C ILE A 57 -0.96 5.26 -14.45
N SER A 58 -0.51 4.47 -15.43
CA SER A 58 0.78 4.67 -16.09
C SER A 58 0.86 6.01 -16.83
N ALA A 59 -0.20 6.41 -17.54
CA ALA A 59 -0.24 7.70 -18.23
C ALA A 59 -0.22 8.88 -17.25
N ALA A 60 -0.96 8.79 -16.13
CA ALA A 60 -0.96 9.82 -15.09
C ALA A 60 0.43 9.97 -14.45
N LEU A 61 1.09 8.86 -14.12
CA LEU A 61 2.44 8.86 -13.55
C LEU A 61 3.48 9.44 -14.52
N GLN A 62 3.40 9.07 -15.81
CA GLN A 62 4.33 9.61 -16.82
C GLN A 62 4.14 11.11 -17.02
N ILE A 63 2.91 11.62 -17.01
CA ILE A 63 2.67 13.08 -17.07
C ILE A 63 3.30 13.75 -15.84
N PHE A 64 3.04 13.23 -14.64
CA PHE A 64 3.64 13.75 -13.41
C PHE A 64 5.17 13.82 -13.50
N GLN A 65 5.82 12.74 -13.95
CA GLN A 65 7.28 12.65 -14.10
C GLN A 65 7.84 13.59 -15.19
N LEU A 66 7.10 13.85 -16.28
CA LEU A 66 7.54 14.72 -17.36
C LEU A 66 7.34 16.21 -17.07
N VAL A 67 6.38 16.55 -16.21
CA VAL A 67 6.03 17.93 -15.87
C VAL A 67 6.80 18.44 -14.65
N ILE A 68 7.24 17.54 -13.77
CA ILE A 68 8.15 17.89 -12.68
C ILE A 68 9.46 18.42 -13.27
N GLU A 69 9.88 19.59 -12.80
CA GLU A 69 11.22 20.10 -13.10
C GLU A 69 12.25 19.09 -12.53
N PRO A 70 13.22 18.60 -13.33
CA PRO A 70 14.14 17.56 -12.87
C PRO A 70 14.90 17.89 -11.58
N SER A 71 15.19 19.18 -11.35
CA SER A 71 15.79 19.73 -10.13
C SER A 71 14.91 19.58 -8.89
N GLU A 72 13.59 19.55 -9.06
CA GLU A 72 12.59 19.44 -7.99
C GLU A 72 12.30 17.98 -7.60
N PHE A 73 12.94 17.00 -8.24
CA PHE A 73 12.77 15.59 -7.90
C PHE A 73 12.97 15.28 -6.40
N PRO A 74 14.01 15.79 -5.70
CA PRO A 74 14.21 15.47 -4.29
C PRO A 74 13.08 15.95 -3.36
N PRO A 75 12.56 17.19 -3.47
CA PRO A 75 11.34 17.60 -2.77
C PRO A 75 10.14 16.68 -3.00
N TYR A 76 9.89 16.25 -4.24
CA TYR A 76 8.80 15.30 -4.51
C TYR A 76 9.06 13.94 -3.87
N LEU A 77 10.30 13.42 -3.92
CA LEU A 77 10.66 12.18 -3.24
C LEU A 77 10.52 12.30 -1.71
N ALA A 78 10.84 13.46 -1.14
CA ALA A 78 10.81 13.70 0.30
C ALA A 78 9.41 13.47 0.90
N THR A 79 8.35 13.80 0.15
CA THR A 79 6.96 13.53 0.57
C THR A 79 6.71 12.04 0.85
N GLY A 80 7.36 11.14 0.11
CA GLY A 80 7.27 9.70 0.33
C GLY A 80 7.74 9.27 1.73
N PHE A 81 8.81 9.88 2.26
CA PHE A 81 9.27 9.61 3.63
C PHE A 81 8.24 10.06 4.65
N HIS A 82 7.64 11.23 4.45
CA HIS A 82 6.59 11.74 5.32
C HIS A 82 5.34 10.86 5.30
N TYR A 83 4.98 10.28 4.14
CA TYR A 83 3.85 9.34 4.04
C TYR A 83 4.11 8.06 4.82
N ILE A 84 5.30 7.47 4.68
CA ILE A 84 5.66 6.26 5.42
C ILE A 84 5.69 6.55 6.94
N ALA A 85 6.32 7.65 7.35
CA ALA A 85 6.40 8.03 8.77
C ALA A 85 5.02 8.33 9.37
N SER A 86 4.15 9.03 8.63
CA SER A 86 2.79 9.32 9.09
C SER A 86 1.95 8.05 9.19
N LEU A 87 2.05 7.15 8.19
CA LEU A 87 1.37 5.85 8.22
C LEU A 87 1.83 5.00 9.41
N GLU A 88 3.15 4.93 9.66
CA GLU A 88 3.72 4.23 10.80
C GLU A 88 3.13 4.76 12.11
N TRP A 89 3.13 6.08 12.28
CA TRP A 89 2.62 6.74 13.47
C TRP A 89 1.13 6.45 13.67
N LEU A 90 0.31 6.60 12.62
CA LEU A 90 -1.12 6.32 12.67
C LEU A 90 -1.41 4.87 13.08
N CYS A 91 -0.61 3.92 12.60
CA CYS A 91 -0.69 2.51 12.99
C CYS A 91 -0.24 2.27 14.44
N GLN A 92 0.87 2.87 14.88
CA GLN A 92 1.40 2.69 16.24
C GLN A 92 0.45 3.24 17.32
N TYR A 93 -0.21 4.37 17.04
CA TYR A 93 -1.18 4.99 17.94
C TYR A 93 -2.62 4.56 17.68
N ASN A 94 -2.82 3.52 16.84
CA ASN A 94 -4.11 2.92 16.56
C ASN A 94 -5.19 3.90 16.02
N ILE A 95 -4.77 4.99 15.38
CA ILE A 95 -5.66 6.08 14.97
C ILE A 95 -6.74 5.59 14.00
N PHE A 96 -6.41 4.68 13.09
CA PHE A 96 -7.36 4.08 12.16
C PHE A 96 -8.57 3.41 12.84
N HIS A 97 -8.40 2.88 14.06
CA HIS A 97 -9.49 2.23 14.79
C HIS A 97 -10.14 3.15 15.84
N LEU A 98 -9.53 4.31 16.14
CA LEU A 98 -10.11 5.32 17.03
C LEU A 98 -11.05 6.27 16.29
N VAL A 99 -10.88 6.45 14.97
CA VAL A 99 -11.83 7.20 14.13
C VAL A 99 -13.02 6.30 13.78
N PRO A 100 -14.28 6.74 13.98
CA PRO A 100 -15.46 5.97 13.62
C PRO A 100 -15.53 5.69 12.11
N LEU A 101 -15.92 4.47 11.73
CA LEU A 101 -15.92 4.03 10.32
C LEU A 101 -16.88 4.79 9.41
N TYR A 102 -17.97 5.33 9.96
CA TYR A 102 -19.08 5.93 9.22
C TYR A 102 -19.48 7.31 9.76
N ASP A 103 -18.64 7.90 10.61
CA ASP A 103 -18.92 9.20 11.23
C ASP A 103 -17.61 9.97 11.47
N ALA A 104 -17.71 11.26 11.76
CA ALA A 104 -16.59 12.11 12.12
C ALA A 104 -16.35 12.11 13.64
N ILE A 105 -15.10 12.28 14.05
CA ILE A 105 -14.69 12.44 15.45
C ILE A 105 -14.01 13.80 15.62
N SER A 106 -14.29 14.50 16.73
CA SER A 106 -13.60 15.76 17.00
C SER A 106 -12.13 15.50 17.34
N TYR A 107 -11.22 16.39 16.91
CA TYR A 107 -9.81 16.27 17.28
C TYR A 107 -9.60 16.34 18.79
N ALA A 108 -10.42 17.13 19.51
CA ALA A 108 -10.37 17.22 20.96
C ALA A 108 -10.69 15.88 21.64
N TYR A 109 -11.72 15.18 21.17
CA TYR A 109 -12.07 13.85 21.69
C TYR A 109 -11.05 12.80 21.28
N LEU A 110 -10.58 12.83 20.02
CA LEU A 110 -9.52 11.94 19.53
C LEU A 110 -8.22 12.12 20.35
N ALA A 111 -7.89 13.36 20.73
CA ALA A 111 -6.78 13.67 21.63
C ALA A 111 -6.97 13.07 23.03
N ALA A 112 -8.16 13.20 23.60
CA ALA A 112 -8.48 12.64 24.91
C ALA A 112 -8.34 11.11 24.93
N VAL A 113 -8.88 10.40 23.93
CA VAL A 113 -8.85 8.93 23.90
C VAL A 113 -7.48 8.35 23.50
N SER A 114 -6.70 9.07 22.70
CA SER A 114 -5.35 8.62 22.29
C SER A 114 -4.25 9.03 23.27
N GLY A 115 -4.50 10.00 24.15
CA GLY A 115 -3.49 10.58 25.03
C GLY A 115 -2.45 11.45 24.30
N ILE A 116 -2.74 11.87 23.06
CA ILE A 116 -1.83 12.63 22.21
C ILE A 116 -2.30 14.08 22.13
N PRO A 117 -1.40 15.08 22.19
CA PRO A 117 -1.79 16.47 22.02
C PRO A 117 -2.51 16.72 20.69
N GLU A 118 -3.65 17.43 20.75
CA GLU A 118 -4.52 17.70 19.59
C GLU A 118 -3.76 18.24 18.38
N GLN A 119 -2.84 19.19 18.60
CA GLN A 119 -2.03 19.78 17.54
C GLN A 119 -1.16 18.74 16.82
N ARG A 120 -0.63 17.74 17.54
CA ARG A 120 0.21 16.69 16.95
C ARG A 120 -0.63 15.74 16.09
N ILE A 121 -1.82 15.38 16.57
CA ILE A 121 -2.77 14.57 15.79
C ILE A 121 -3.13 15.30 14.50
N LYS A 122 -3.51 16.58 14.60
CA LYS A 122 -3.83 17.42 13.44
C LYS A 122 -2.69 17.44 12.42
N SER A 123 -1.44 17.68 12.85
CA SER A 123 -0.30 17.73 11.94
C SER A 123 -0.09 16.41 11.18
N LEU A 124 -0.16 15.27 11.87
CA LEU A 124 0.10 13.96 11.27
C LEU A 124 -1.05 13.48 10.39
N ILE A 125 -2.28 13.70 10.82
CA ILE A 125 -3.47 13.41 10.02
C ILE A 125 -3.49 14.27 8.75
N ARG A 126 -3.18 15.57 8.83
CA ARG A 126 -3.12 16.44 7.64
C ARG A 126 -2.01 16.05 6.66
N MET A 127 -0.86 15.58 7.13
CA MET A 127 0.16 15.00 6.25
C MET A 127 -0.35 13.71 5.58
N ALA A 128 -1.09 12.87 6.31
CA ALA A 128 -1.68 11.66 5.74
C ALA A 128 -2.78 11.95 4.69
N MET A 129 -3.54 13.04 4.86
CA MET A 129 -4.57 13.49 3.92
C MET A 129 -4.03 13.83 2.53
N THR A 130 -2.79 14.32 2.42
CA THR A 130 -2.18 14.60 1.11
C THR A 130 -1.89 13.33 0.30
N ASN A 131 -1.99 12.15 0.93
CA ASN A 131 -1.91 10.84 0.30
C ASN A 131 -3.22 10.03 0.47
N ALA A 132 -4.36 10.74 0.45
CA ALA A 132 -5.72 10.18 0.44
C ALA A 132 -6.13 9.40 1.70
N LEU A 133 -5.49 9.63 2.85
CA LEU A 133 -5.91 9.06 4.14
C LEU A 133 -6.69 10.08 4.98
N PHE A 134 -7.86 9.68 5.48
CA PHE A 134 -8.76 10.54 6.26
C PHE A 134 -9.28 11.76 5.49
N ARG A 135 -10.24 12.46 6.10
CA ARG A 135 -10.86 13.70 5.61
C ARG A 135 -11.11 14.62 6.78
N GLU A 136 -10.91 15.91 6.57
CA GLU A 136 -11.20 16.92 7.58
C GLU A 136 -12.54 17.54 7.24
N GLU A 137 -13.46 17.54 8.20
CA GLU A 137 -14.75 18.20 8.03
C GLU A 137 -14.56 19.73 7.90
N PRO A 138 -15.58 20.45 7.40
CA PRO A 138 -15.61 21.89 7.48
C PRO A 138 -15.21 22.40 8.89
N GLU A 139 -14.64 23.61 8.95
CA GLU A 139 -14.09 24.21 10.18
C GLU A 139 -12.84 23.59 10.80
N GLY A 140 -12.32 22.45 10.30
CA GLY A 140 -11.03 21.91 10.76
C GLY A 140 -11.03 21.36 12.18
N LYS A 141 -12.21 20.97 12.69
CA LYS A 141 -12.43 20.49 14.05
C LYS A 141 -12.68 18.98 14.16
N HIS A 142 -13.12 18.34 13.07
CA HIS A 142 -13.42 16.92 13.04
C HIS A 142 -12.67 16.23 11.91
N VAL A 143 -12.45 14.93 12.10
CA VAL A 143 -11.83 14.04 11.12
C VAL A 143 -12.72 12.83 10.90
N SER A 144 -12.88 12.43 9.64
CA SER A 144 -13.60 11.23 9.22
C SER A 144 -12.72 10.37 8.31
N HIS A 145 -13.12 9.13 8.04
CA HIS A 145 -12.38 8.28 7.13
C HIS A 145 -12.57 8.69 5.66
N SER A 146 -11.47 8.71 4.90
CA SER A 146 -11.51 8.51 3.45
C SER A 146 -11.75 7.02 3.12
N THR A 147 -12.10 6.70 1.87
CA THR A 147 -12.19 5.32 1.38
C THR A 147 -10.92 4.52 1.68
N THR A 148 -9.74 5.07 1.43
CA THR A 148 -8.47 4.36 1.66
C THR A 148 -8.28 4.07 3.15
N SER A 149 -8.48 5.07 4.00
CA SER A 149 -8.32 4.90 5.45
C SER A 149 -9.38 3.98 6.06
N SER A 150 -10.60 3.93 5.50
CA SER A 150 -11.66 3.02 5.96
C SER A 150 -11.34 1.58 5.58
N ILE A 151 -10.76 1.32 4.41
CA ILE A 151 -10.29 -0.01 4.01
C ILE A 151 -9.18 -0.49 4.96
N ILE A 152 -8.22 0.38 5.29
CA ILE A 152 -7.15 0.07 6.24
C ILE A 152 -7.73 -0.28 7.62
N ALA A 153 -8.76 0.45 8.08
CA ALA A 153 -9.41 0.19 9.37
C ALA A 153 -10.29 -1.09 9.38
N LYS A 154 -10.94 -1.41 8.25
CA LYS A 154 -11.89 -2.54 8.15
C LYS A 154 -11.22 -3.87 7.82
N ASN A 155 -10.11 -3.85 7.09
CA ASN A 155 -9.43 -5.04 6.58
C ASN A 155 -8.15 -5.33 7.38
N PRO A 156 -8.14 -6.34 8.27
CA PRO A 156 -6.97 -6.69 9.06
C PRO A 156 -5.73 -7.02 8.23
N ASP A 157 -5.87 -7.59 7.04
CA ASP A 157 -4.74 -7.94 6.17
C ASP A 157 -4.06 -6.68 5.64
N VAL A 158 -4.85 -5.69 5.22
CA VAL A 158 -4.34 -4.39 4.76
C VAL A 158 -3.68 -3.62 5.91
N TYR A 159 -4.29 -3.65 7.10
CA TYR A 159 -3.71 -3.04 8.30
C TYR A 159 -2.37 -3.70 8.68
N ASN A 160 -2.34 -5.03 8.73
CA ASN A 160 -1.12 -5.79 9.04
C ASN A 160 -0.04 -5.55 7.99
N TYR A 161 -0.39 -5.51 6.71
CA TYR A 161 0.52 -5.12 5.63
C TYR A 161 1.11 -3.72 5.87
N ALA A 162 0.28 -2.72 6.16
CA ALA A 162 0.74 -1.35 6.44
C ALA A 162 1.70 -1.29 7.64
N THR A 163 1.36 -1.98 8.75
CA THR A 163 2.20 -2.01 9.94
C THR A 163 3.55 -2.71 9.68
N TYR A 164 3.54 -3.81 8.91
CA TYR A 164 4.75 -4.55 8.54
C TYR A 164 5.65 -3.70 7.63
N MET A 165 5.07 -3.10 6.60
CA MET A 165 5.77 -2.23 5.65
C MET A 165 6.52 -1.11 6.37
N CYS A 166 5.85 -0.41 7.28
CA CYS A 166 6.42 0.69 8.02
C CYS A 166 7.47 0.23 9.03
N ALA A 167 7.12 -0.69 9.91
CA ALA A 167 7.99 -1.08 11.02
C ALA A 167 9.24 -1.83 10.55
N ARG A 168 9.20 -2.47 9.37
CA ARG A 168 10.25 -3.42 8.95
C ARG A 168 10.81 -3.16 7.56
N TYR A 169 9.99 -3.14 6.51
CA TYR A 169 10.54 -2.94 5.15
C TYR A 169 11.23 -1.59 4.99
N ALA A 170 10.64 -0.51 5.48
CA ALA A 170 11.25 0.82 5.38
C ALA A 170 12.63 0.87 6.08
N PRO A 171 12.80 0.44 7.35
CA PRO A 171 14.12 0.34 7.96
C PRO A 171 15.11 -0.54 7.19
N ILE A 172 14.68 -1.69 6.64
CA ILE A 172 15.55 -2.57 5.85
C ILE A 172 16.09 -1.82 4.64
N ALA A 173 15.21 -1.17 3.87
CA ALA A 173 15.57 -0.41 2.68
C ALA A 173 16.58 0.71 3.01
N MET A 174 16.33 1.45 4.09
CA MET A 174 17.22 2.54 4.53
C MET A 174 18.61 2.07 4.98
N HIS A 175 18.77 0.79 5.34
CA HIS A 175 20.04 0.22 5.79
C HIS A 175 20.77 -0.58 4.71
N MET A 176 20.23 -0.71 3.50
CA MET A 176 20.87 -1.46 2.40
C MET A 176 22.27 -0.92 2.08
N ALA A 177 22.40 0.39 1.84
CA ALA A 177 23.71 0.99 1.51
C ALA A 177 24.75 0.79 2.62
N ALA A 178 24.33 0.93 3.88
CA ALA A 178 25.20 0.72 5.03
C ALA A 178 25.64 -0.75 5.19
N ALA A 179 24.77 -1.70 4.88
CA ALA A 179 25.11 -3.13 4.87
C ALA A 179 26.16 -3.43 3.78
N HIS A 180 25.94 -2.97 2.55
CA HIS A 180 26.87 -3.16 1.43
C HIS A 180 28.24 -2.52 1.71
N LYS A 181 28.27 -1.31 2.27
CA LYS A 181 29.53 -0.63 2.61
C LYS A 181 30.36 -1.40 3.64
N ARG A 182 29.71 -2.06 4.61
CA ARG A 182 30.40 -2.83 5.67
C ARG A 182 30.92 -4.18 5.18
N ARG A 183 30.20 -4.85 4.28
CA ARG A 183 30.44 -6.25 3.90
C ARG A 183 31.08 -6.41 2.51
N GLY A 184 31.06 -5.34 1.71
CA GLY A 184 31.49 -5.32 0.32
C GLY A 184 30.31 -5.52 -0.64
N PRO A 185 30.34 -4.90 -1.84
CA PRO A 185 29.23 -4.94 -2.78
C PRO A 185 28.97 -6.32 -3.39
N GLY A 186 29.92 -7.26 -3.29
CA GLY A 186 29.80 -8.62 -3.83
C GLY A 186 29.29 -9.67 -2.84
N SER A 187 28.93 -9.29 -1.61
CA SER A 187 28.43 -10.27 -0.64
C SER A 187 27.05 -10.79 -1.03
N MET A 188 26.92 -12.12 -1.09
CA MET A 188 25.68 -12.85 -1.35
C MET A 188 25.20 -13.65 -0.12
N ARG A 189 25.79 -13.38 1.06
CA ARG A 189 25.44 -14.09 2.29
C ARG A 189 24.08 -13.65 2.80
N THR A 190 23.23 -14.61 3.17
CA THR A 190 21.84 -14.40 3.63
C THR A 190 21.72 -13.63 4.95
N HIS A 191 22.82 -13.47 5.69
CA HIS A 191 22.93 -12.74 6.96
C HIS A 191 23.79 -11.47 6.86
N GLU A 192 24.10 -11.00 5.64
CA GLU A 192 24.86 -9.78 5.39
C GLU A 192 24.01 -8.71 4.68
N THR A 193 22.75 -8.60 5.08
CA THR A 193 21.74 -7.79 4.39
C THR A 193 21.37 -6.49 5.12
N GLY A 194 20.57 -5.63 4.48
CA GLY A 194 19.95 -4.47 5.14
C GLY A 194 19.15 -4.84 6.38
N TYR A 195 18.54 -6.03 6.41
CA TYR A 195 17.81 -6.55 7.58
C TYR A 195 18.70 -6.73 8.80
N ASN A 196 19.84 -7.40 8.63
CA ASN A 196 20.82 -7.64 9.68
C ASN A 196 21.30 -6.32 10.30
N LYS A 197 21.51 -5.31 9.44
CA LYS A 197 21.91 -3.98 9.89
C LYS A 197 20.78 -3.24 10.61
N ALA A 198 19.55 -3.25 10.08
CA ALA A 198 18.40 -2.56 10.66
C ALA A 198 18.00 -3.13 12.04
N PHE A 199 18.03 -4.46 12.19
CA PHE A 199 17.58 -5.13 13.42
C PHE A 199 18.73 -5.67 14.28
N LYS A 200 19.97 -5.28 13.98
CA LYS A 200 21.16 -5.62 14.76
C LYS A 200 21.26 -7.12 15.07
N THR A 201 21.15 -7.93 14.02
CA THR A 201 21.22 -9.40 14.11
C THR A 201 22.24 -9.96 13.13
N ASP A 202 22.90 -11.05 13.50
CA ASP A 202 23.85 -11.78 12.66
C ASP A 202 23.25 -13.09 12.08
N THR A 203 21.95 -13.33 12.28
CA THR A 203 21.27 -14.53 11.75
C THR A 203 20.55 -14.25 10.44
N PRO A 204 20.30 -15.28 9.60
CA PRO A 204 19.42 -15.16 8.45
C PRO A 204 18.02 -14.64 8.81
N PHE A 205 17.34 -14.04 7.83
CA PHE A 205 16.03 -13.40 7.99
C PHE A 205 14.99 -14.31 8.66
N LEU A 206 14.78 -15.52 8.12
CA LEU A 206 13.76 -16.46 8.63
C LEU A 206 14.09 -16.97 10.04
N ASP A 207 15.37 -17.24 10.31
CA ASP A 207 15.83 -17.69 11.65
C ASP A 207 15.61 -16.62 12.72
N HIS A 208 15.83 -15.35 12.36
CA HIS A 208 15.56 -14.25 13.27
C HIS A 208 14.05 -14.02 13.44
N LEU A 209 13.30 -14.08 12.33
CA LEU A 209 11.86 -13.91 12.30
C LEU A 209 11.15 -14.95 13.18
N GLY A 210 11.57 -16.21 13.12
CA GLY A 210 10.99 -17.31 13.90
C GLY A 210 11.12 -17.16 15.41
N ARG A 211 11.97 -16.25 15.90
CA ARG A 211 12.11 -15.94 17.34
C ARG A 211 11.03 -14.99 17.86
N ASP A 212 10.36 -14.25 16.97
CA ASP A 212 9.29 -13.32 17.29
C ASP A 212 7.97 -13.83 16.69
N LYS A 213 7.21 -14.60 17.49
CA LYS A 213 5.96 -15.23 17.04
C LYS A 213 4.91 -14.21 16.57
N VAL A 214 4.84 -13.05 17.24
CA VAL A 214 3.90 -11.97 16.90
C VAL A 214 4.23 -11.45 15.50
N PHE A 215 5.52 -11.23 15.25
CA PHE A 215 5.96 -10.68 14.00
C PHE A 215 5.98 -11.70 12.86
N MET A 216 6.26 -12.98 13.14
CA MET A 216 6.10 -14.07 12.18
C MET A 216 4.64 -14.20 11.72
N SER A 217 3.67 -14.05 12.63
CA SER A 217 2.25 -14.00 12.26
C SER A 217 1.96 -12.83 11.32
N LYS A 218 2.44 -11.61 11.64
CA LYS A 218 2.29 -10.44 10.75
C LYS A 218 2.96 -10.64 9.39
N PHE A 219 4.12 -11.29 9.34
CA PHE A 219 4.80 -11.64 8.10
C PHE A 219 3.97 -12.60 7.26
N SER A 220 3.39 -13.64 7.87
CA SER A 220 2.52 -14.60 7.18
C SER A 220 1.28 -13.91 6.60
N THR A 221 0.63 -13.03 7.37
CA THR A 221 -0.47 -12.18 6.88
C THR A 221 -0.04 -11.28 5.72
N TYR A 222 1.13 -10.63 5.83
CA TYR A 222 1.70 -9.85 4.74
C TYR A 222 1.91 -10.70 3.48
N MET A 223 2.51 -11.89 3.60
CA MET A 223 2.77 -12.78 2.47
C MET A 223 1.46 -13.25 1.81
N ASN A 224 0.43 -13.54 2.60
CA ASN A 224 -0.90 -13.87 2.09
C ASN A 224 -1.55 -12.70 1.36
N HIS A 225 -1.41 -11.47 1.88
CA HIS A 225 -1.88 -10.26 1.20
C HIS A 225 -1.18 -10.07 -0.16
N VAL A 226 0.15 -10.23 -0.21
CA VAL A 226 0.92 -10.17 -1.46
C VAL A 226 0.43 -11.22 -2.46
N LYS A 227 0.28 -12.48 -2.03
CA LYS A 227 -0.25 -13.59 -2.85
C LYS A 227 -1.65 -13.33 -3.38
N ASN A 228 -2.48 -12.57 -2.66
CA ASN A 228 -3.86 -12.28 -3.05
C ASN A 228 -4.03 -10.94 -3.77
N SER A 229 -2.99 -10.10 -3.81
CA SER A 229 -3.00 -8.80 -4.49
C SER A 229 -3.32 -8.95 -5.98
N SER A 230 -4.02 -7.97 -6.57
CA SER A 230 -4.56 -8.07 -7.93
C SER A 230 -3.51 -8.38 -9.01
N GLY A 231 -2.25 -7.96 -8.80
CA GLY A 231 -1.13 -8.20 -9.69
C GLY A 231 -0.43 -9.56 -9.52
N LEU A 232 -0.55 -10.20 -8.35
CA LEU A 232 0.15 -11.45 -8.02
C LEU A 232 -0.79 -12.60 -7.62
N ASN A 233 -2.11 -12.38 -7.79
CA ASN A 233 -3.14 -13.34 -7.43
C ASN A 233 -2.92 -14.71 -8.08
N LEU A 234 -3.11 -15.78 -7.29
CA LEU A 234 -2.96 -17.18 -7.71
C LEU A 234 -3.71 -17.53 -9.01
N ARG A 235 -4.84 -16.88 -9.30
CA ARG A 235 -5.58 -17.08 -10.55
C ARG A 235 -4.73 -16.83 -11.81
N HIS A 236 -3.73 -15.95 -11.74
CA HIS A 236 -2.81 -15.70 -12.86
C HIS A 236 -1.91 -16.90 -13.11
N LEU A 237 -1.49 -17.61 -12.06
CA LEU A 237 -0.77 -18.88 -12.19
C LEU A 237 -1.68 -19.95 -12.81
N MET A 238 -2.92 -20.08 -12.34
CA MET A 238 -3.88 -21.04 -12.89
C MET A 238 -4.27 -20.75 -14.35
N ALA A 239 -4.31 -19.48 -14.75
CA ALA A 239 -4.56 -19.09 -16.13
C ALA A 239 -3.34 -19.26 -17.04
N GLY A 240 -2.13 -19.10 -16.49
CA GLY A 240 -0.86 -19.23 -17.22
C GLY A 240 -0.32 -20.67 -17.26
N PHE A 241 -0.84 -21.56 -16.42
CA PHE A 241 -0.43 -22.94 -16.33
C PHE A 241 -1.59 -23.86 -16.70
N ALA A 242 -1.39 -24.78 -17.64
CA ALA A 242 -2.43 -25.70 -18.10
C ALA A 242 -2.68 -26.84 -17.07
N CYS A 243 -3.16 -26.48 -15.87
CA CYS A 243 -3.43 -27.44 -14.79
C CYS A 243 -4.48 -28.50 -15.20
N GLN A 244 -5.25 -28.24 -16.25
CA GLN A 244 -6.26 -29.15 -16.80
C GLN A 244 -5.66 -30.35 -17.56
N CYS A 245 -4.35 -30.35 -17.82
CA CYS A 245 -3.65 -31.45 -18.48
C CYS A 245 -3.07 -32.47 -17.49
N PHE A 246 -3.33 -32.32 -16.19
CA PHE A 246 -2.83 -33.23 -15.16
C PHE A 246 -3.71 -34.48 -15.08
N SER A 247 -3.08 -35.65 -15.03
CA SER A 247 -3.74 -36.91 -14.71
C SER A 247 -4.05 -36.97 -13.21
N ASP A 248 -5.10 -37.71 -12.84
CA ASP A 248 -5.51 -37.88 -11.44
C ASP A 248 -4.42 -38.49 -10.54
N ASP A 249 -3.45 -39.21 -11.13
CA ASP A 249 -2.30 -39.80 -10.42
C ASP A 249 -1.14 -38.82 -10.15
N LEU A 250 -1.27 -37.54 -10.51
CA LEU A 250 -0.20 -36.55 -10.36
C LEU A 250 -0.18 -35.96 -8.93
N LEU A 251 0.91 -36.19 -8.21
CA LEU A 251 1.17 -35.52 -6.93
C LEU A 251 1.84 -34.16 -7.15
N VAL A 252 1.16 -33.09 -6.72
CA VAL A 252 1.73 -31.73 -6.66
C VAL A 252 2.13 -31.43 -5.22
N VAL A 253 3.41 -31.16 -4.99
CA VAL A 253 3.94 -30.76 -3.67
C VAL A 253 4.22 -29.26 -3.66
N ASP A 254 3.45 -28.50 -2.87
CA ASP A 254 3.66 -27.06 -2.70
C ASP A 254 4.79 -26.78 -1.70
N MET A 255 5.99 -26.57 -2.23
CA MET A 255 7.19 -26.17 -1.46
C MET A 255 7.19 -24.69 -1.04
N SER A 256 6.15 -23.92 -1.42
CA SER A 256 6.04 -22.46 -1.20
C SER A 256 4.97 -22.07 -0.17
N SER A 257 4.39 -23.06 0.50
CA SER A 257 3.39 -22.85 1.55
C SER A 257 3.99 -21.97 2.65
N SER A 258 3.30 -20.85 2.90
CA SER A 258 3.70 -19.87 3.93
C SER A 258 3.53 -20.53 5.30
N VAL A 259 4.54 -20.43 6.17
CA VAL A 259 4.44 -20.81 7.59
C VAL A 259 3.56 -19.80 8.35
#